data_AF-A0A381ICT1-F1
#
_entry.id   AF-A0A381ICT1-F1
#
_cell.length_a   1.000
_cell.length_b   1.000
_cell.length_c   1.000
_cell.angle_alpha   90.00
_cell.angle_beta   90.00
_cell.angle_gamma   90.00
#
_symmetry.space_group_name_H-M   'P 1'
#
loop_
_entity.id
_entity.type
_entity.pdbx_description
1 polymer ?
#
loop_
_entity_poly.entity_id
_entity_poly.type
_entity_poly.pdbx_seq_one_letter_code
_entity_poly.pdbx_strand_id
1 'polypeptide(L)'
;MTIGEVCNKYFKASSVASTEERMRILRFLENICLGSSAVGYRTESMHGAGSPQAQRIMISRQGNINQKKELAKKIAGIKKEEALNL
;
A
#
# COMPACT_ATOMS: atom_id res chain seq x y z
N MET A 1 39.30 18.20 18.28
CA MET A 1 37.88 17.84 18.20
C MET A 1 37.76 16.37 17.92
N THR A 2 36.88 15.65 18.62
CA THR A 2 36.55 14.25 18.34
C THR A 2 35.51 14.15 17.21
N ILE A 3 35.35 12.97 16.62
CA ILE A 3 34.31 12.72 15.60
C ILE A 3 32.92 12.99 16.19
N GLY A 4 32.66 12.57 17.43
CA GLY A 4 31.40 12.82 18.11
C GLY A 4 31.09 14.32 18.25
N GLU A 5 32.09 15.15 18.56
CA GLU A 5 31.94 16.61 18.64
C GLU A 5 31.60 17.23 17.27
N VAL A 6 32.25 16.76 16.20
CA VAL A 6 31.95 17.20 14.82
C VAL A 6 30.52 16.82 14.45
N CYS A 7 30.11 15.57 14.67
CA CYS A 7 28.75 15.10 14.40
C CYS A 7 27.71 15.88 15.21
N ASN A 8 27.94 16.07 16.51
CA ASN A 8 27.03 16.84 17.36
C ASN A 8 26.88 18.29 16.89
N LYS A 9 27.96 18.93 16.43
CA LYS A 9 27.92 20.29 15.90
C LYS A 9 27.16 20.40 14.59
N TYR A 10 27.49 19.56 13.61
CA TYR A 10 26.99 19.73 12.24
C TYR A 10 25.67 19.01 11.96
N PHE A 11 25.29 18.01 12.75
CA PHE A 11 24.02 17.30 12.59
C PHE A 11 22.90 17.80 13.52
N LYS A 12 23.19 18.82 14.35
CA LYS A 12 22.18 19.53 15.14
C LYS A 12 21.16 20.18 14.22
N ALA A 13 19.89 20.08 14.57
CA ALA A 13 18.80 20.71 13.84
C ALA A 13 17.93 21.53 14.80
N SER A 14 16.65 21.18 14.95
CA SER A 14 15.74 21.81 15.90
C SER A 14 16.26 21.70 17.34
N SER A 15 16.04 22.75 18.15
CA SER A 15 16.35 22.76 19.59
C SER A 15 15.41 21.88 20.43
N VAL A 16 14.34 21.34 19.83
CA VAL A 16 13.36 20.48 20.52
C VAL A 16 13.93 19.10 20.85
N ALA A 17 15.00 18.66 20.16
CA ALA A 17 15.63 17.37 20.40
C ALA A 17 17.15 17.46 20.29
N SER A 18 17.86 16.55 20.96
CA SER A 18 19.29 16.37 20.79
C SER A 18 19.63 15.80 19.41
N THR A 19 20.89 15.97 19.00
CA THR A 19 21.40 15.38 17.75
C THR A 19 21.25 13.85 17.75
N GLU A 20 21.50 13.20 18.88
CA GLU A 20 21.39 11.74 19.00
C GLU A 20 19.94 11.25 18.85
N GLU A 21 18.98 11.88 19.53
CA GLU A 21 17.56 11.53 19.41
C GLU A 21 17.08 11.66 17.96
N ARG A 22 17.48 12.74 17.27
CA ARG A 22 17.19 12.91 15.84
C ARG A 22 17.80 11.77 15.02
N MET A 23 19.07 11.41 15.25
CA MET A 23 19.71 10.32 14.50
C MET A 23 19.04 8.97 14.77
N ARG A 24 18.60 8.70 15.99
CA ARG A 24 17.86 7.47 16.34
C ARG A 24 16.55 7.36 15.55
N ILE A 25 15.79 8.45 15.44
CA ILE A 25 14.57 8.48 14.62
C ILE A 25 14.89 8.31 13.14
N LEU A 26 15.93 8.96 12.62
CA LEU A 26 16.34 8.79 11.23
C LEU A 26 16.75 7.35 10.92
N ARG A 27 17.49 6.68 11.81
CA ARG A 27 17.85 5.27 11.66
C ARG A 27 16.65 4.33 11.79
N PHE A 28 15.70 4.66 12.66
CA PHE A 28 14.44 3.93 12.73
C PHE A 28 13.65 4.03 11.41
N LEU A 29 13.49 5.24 10.87
CA LEU A 29 12.84 5.47 9.58
C LEU A 29 13.57 4.76 8.45
N GLU A 30 14.90 4.84 8.39
CA GLU A 30 15.70 4.09 7.43
C GLU A 30 15.44 2.58 7.55
N ASN A 31 15.39 2.02 8.76
CA ASN A 31 15.17 0.59 8.94
C ASN A 31 13.77 0.14 8.48
N ILE A 32 12.71 0.87 8.82
CA ILE A 32 11.33 0.51 8.42
C ILE A 32 11.05 0.83 6.95
N CYS A 33 11.71 1.84 6.38
CA CYS A 33 11.50 2.24 4.99
C CYS A 33 12.46 1.58 4.01
N LEU A 34 13.68 1.21 4.39
CA LEU A 34 14.70 0.68 3.47
C LEU A 34 15.56 -0.45 4.06
N GLY A 35 15.57 -0.65 5.38
CA GLY A 35 16.33 -1.69 6.05
C GLY A 35 15.60 -3.02 6.20
N SER A 36 16.02 -3.82 7.18
CA SER A 36 15.52 -5.19 7.36
C SER A 36 14.04 -5.23 7.73
N SER A 37 13.56 -4.26 8.53
CA SER A 37 12.13 -4.18 8.86
C SER A 37 11.27 -3.79 7.64
N ALA A 38 11.84 -3.17 6.61
CA ALA A 38 11.14 -2.84 5.37
C ALA A 38 10.73 -4.09 4.57
N VAL A 39 11.37 -5.23 4.79
CA VAL A 39 10.97 -6.51 4.17
C VAL A 39 9.58 -6.92 4.65
N GLY A 40 9.34 -6.87 5.96
CA GLY A 40 8.01 -7.10 6.53
C GLY A 40 7.04 -5.99 6.13
N TYR A 41 7.43 -4.73 6.36
CA TYR A 41 6.52 -3.61 6.15
C TYR A 41 6.11 -3.39 4.68
N ARG A 42 6.94 -3.72 3.69
CA ARG A 42 6.64 -3.51 2.27
C ARG A 42 6.43 -4.80 1.51
N THR A 43 7.41 -5.70 1.53
CA THR A 43 7.38 -6.91 0.70
C THR A 43 6.35 -7.90 1.22
N GLU A 44 6.32 -8.14 2.54
CA GLU A 44 5.30 -9.00 3.13
C GLU A 44 3.91 -8.36 3.01
N SER A 45 3.74 -7.05 3.23
CA SER A 45 2.45 -6.41 2.97
C SER A 45 1.97 -6.51 1.51
N MET A 46 2.88 -6.65 0.53
CA MET A 46 2.54 -6.81 -0.89
C MET A 46 2.22 -8.26 -1.29
N HIS A 47 2.86 -9.23 -0.64
CA HIS A 47 2.82 -10.63 -1.07
C HIS A 47 2.28 -11.61 -0.02
N GLY A 48 2.11 -11.15 1.21
CA GLY A 48 1.49 -11.85 2.31
C GLY A 48 0.06 -12.24 1.93
N ALA A 49 -0.29 -13.51 2.19
CA ALA A 49 -1.54 -14.12 1.74
C ALA A 49 -1.78 -14.09 0.21
N GLY A 50 -0.75 -13.84 -0.59
CA GLY A 50 -0.78 -13.84 -2.06
C GLY A 50 -0.53 -12.48 -2.68
N SER A 51 -0.05 -12.47 -3.93
CA SER A 51 0.19 -11.22 -4.67
C SER A 51 -1.12 -10.46 -4.93
N PRO A 52 -1.07 -9.16 -5.26
CA PRO A 52 -2.29 -8.38 -5.51
C PRO A 52 -3.17 -8.97 -6.63
N GLN A 53 -2.55 -9.65 -7.60
CA GLN A 53 -3.28 -10.30 -8.68
C GLN A 53 -4.13 -11.48 -8.18
N ALA A 54 -3.68 -12.22 -7.17
CA ALA A 54 -4.46 -13.29 -6.56
C ALA A 54 -5.76 -12.76 -5.95
N GLN A 55 -5.69 -11.62 -5.25
CA GLN A 55 -6.87 -10.97 -4.69
C GLN A 55 -7.82 -10.44 -5.77
N ARG A 56 -7.29 -9.83 -6.85
CA ARG A 56 -8.11 -9.39 -8.00
C ARG A 56 -8.91 -10.54 -8.63
N ILE A 57 -8.30 -11.72 -8.75
CA ILE A 57 -8.97 -12.92 -9.24
C ILE A 57 -10.12 -13.31 -8.30
N MET A 58 -9.87 -13.36 -6.99
CA MET A 58 -10.89 -13.72 -6.00
C MET A 58 -12.06 -12.74 -5.98
N ILE A 59 -11.78 -11.44 -6.03
CA ILE A 59 -12.82 -10.40 -6.15
C ILE A 59 -13.64 -10.59 -7.43
N SER A 60 -12.98 -10.88 -8.56
CA SER A 60 -13.70 -11.13 -9.82
C SER A 60 -14.60 -12.37 -9.75
N ARG A 61 -14.15 -13.44 -9.07
CA ARG A 61 -14.94 -14.67 -8.88
C ARG A 61 -16.18 -14.44 -8.02
N GLN A 62 -16.06 -13.60 -6.99
CA GLN A 62 -17.15 -13.30 -6.05
C GLN A 62 -18.01 -12.08 -6.46
N GLY A 63 -17.57 -11.32 -7.46
CA GLY A 63 -18.15 -10.02 -7.81
C GLY A 63 -19.52 -10.06 -8.51
N ASN A 64 -20.06 -11.25 -8.79
CA ASN A 64 -21.33 -11.51 -9.47
C ASN A 64 -21.63 -10.56 -10.65
N ILE A 65 -20.66 -10.47 -11.57
CA ILE A 65 -20.66 -9.48 -12.66
C ILE A 65 -21.89 -9.61 -13.56
N ASN A 66 -22.37 -10.83 -13.80
CA ASN A 66 -23.55 -11.06 -14.64
C ASN A 66 -24.83 -10.48 -14.01
N GLN A 67 -25.03 -10.67 -12.70
CA GLN A 67 -26.16 -10.04 -12.01
C GLN A 67 -26.06 -8.52 -12.08
N LYS A 68 -24.87 -7.94 -11.89
CA LYS A 68 -24.66 -6.49 -12.00
C LYS A 68 -24.95 -5.96 -13.41
N LYS A 69 -24.65 -6.72 -14.47
CA LYS A 69 -25.04 -6.37 -15.84
C LYS A 69 -26.55 -6.30 -16.01
N GLU A 70 -27.30 -7.26 -15.47
CA GLU A 70 -28.77 -7.24 -15.54
C GLU A 70 -29.36 -6.07 -14.75
N LEU A 71 -28.81 -5.74 -13.58
CA LEU A 71 -29.20 -4.56 -12.81
C LEU A 71 -28.94 -3.26 -13.61
N ALA A 72 -27.78 -3.15 -14.26
CA ALA A 72 -27.46 -1.99 -15.08
C ALA A 72 -28.43 -1.82 -16.27
N LYS A 73 -28.76 -2.91 -16.97
CA LYS A 73 -29.76 -2.89 -18.05
C LYS A 73 -31.13 -2.41 -17.55
N LYS A 74 -31.57 -2.90 -16.38
CA LYS A 74 -32.84 -2.51 -15.77
C LYS A 74 -32.88 -1.01 -15.47
N ILE A 75 -31.80 -0.45 -14.91
CA ILE A 75 -31.70 0.99 -14.61
C ILE A 75 -31.68 1.82 -15.91
N ALA A 76 -31.00 1.33 -16.94
CA ALA A 76 -30.90 2.01 -18.24
C ALA A 76 -32.14 1.85 -19.13
N GLY A 77 -33.17 1.13 -18.69
CA GLY A 77 -34.39 0.88 -19.49
C GLY A 77 -34.19 -0.04 -20.69
N ILE A 78 -33.06 -0.77 -20.77
CA ILE A 78 -32.78 -1.72 -21.84
C ILE A 78 -33.60 -2.98 -21.59
N LYS A 79 -34.63 -3.20 -22.42
CA LYS A 79 -35.42 -4.44 -22.41
C LYS A 79 -34.57 -5.56 -23.04
N LYS A 80 -34.65 -6.78 -22.48
CA LYS A 80 -34.08 -7.96 -23.14
C LYS A 80 -34.65 -8.01 -24.56
N GLU A 81 -33.77 -8.00 -25.56
CA GLU A 81 -34.13 -8.33 -26.92
C GLU A 81 -34.84 -9.68 -26.88
N GLU A 82 -36.13 -9.71 -27.24
CA GLU A 82 -36.84 -10.95 -27.53
C GLU A 82 -36.01 -11.60 -28.63
N ALA A 83 -35.39 -12.74 -28.31
CA ALA A 83 -34.76 -13.56 -29.33
C ALA A 83 -35.82 -13.78 -30.40
N LEU A 84 -35.61 -13.17 -31.57
CA LEU A 84 -36.42 -13.43 -32.74
C LEU A 84 -36.38 -14.95 -32.93
N ASN A 85 -37.51 -15.60 -32.67
CA ASN A 85 -37.74 -16.97 -33.09
C ASN A 85 -37.78 -16.92 -34.63
N LEU A 86 -36.62 -17.13 -35.25
CA LEU A 86 -36.50 -17.61 -36.63
C LEU A 86 -36.10 -19.08 -36.57
#